data_AF-A0A223E212-F1
#
_entry.id   AF-A0A223E212-F1
#
_cell.length_a   1.000
_cell.length_b   1.000
_cell.length_c   1.000
_cell.angle_alpha   90.00
_cell.angle_beta   90.00
_cell.angle_gamma   90.00
#
_symmetry.space_group_name_H-M   'P 1'
#
loop_
_entity.id
_entity.type
_entity.pdbx_description
1 polymer ?
#
loop_
_entity_poly.entity_id
_entity_poly.type
_entity_poly.pdbx_seq_one_letter_code
_entity_poly.pdbx_strand_id
1 'polypeptide(L)'
;MEGIGNVKVPDENTNGLENKVRAYLSEKTGLNLGEGKAGNDGIELSTKGTGKTVDDLIKVAKPGRATKGRTIQYELSGGFSEAMNDFHSLGPKITKDTPDLKVGILKDGRTVIVRKRSSDGRPTLEIQDGKKRIKFRY
;
A
#
# COMPACT_ATOMS: atom_id res chain seq x y z
N MET A 1 -26.92 53.31 31.87
CA MET A 1 -26.66 51.91 31.45
C MET A 1 -25.94 52.00 30.12
N GLU A 2 -24.61 51.97 30.13
CA GLU A 2 -23.80 51.86 28.91
C GLU A 2 -23.25 50.44 28.83
N GLY A 3 -23.43 49.83 27.66
CA GLY A 3 -23.22 48.40 27.42
C GLY A 3 -21.75 48.01 27.43
N ILE A 4 -21.47 46.85 28.03
CA ILE A 4 -20.20 46.15 27.89
C ILE A 4 -20.03 45.71 26.43
N GLY A 5 -19.00 46.24 25.76
CA GLY A 5 -18.66 45.87 24.39
C GLY A 5 -18.14 44.42 24.33
N ASN A 6 -18.71 43.62 23.42
CA ASN A 6 -18.15 42.31 23.08
C ASN A 6 -16.80 42.50 22.41
N VAL A 7 -15.72 42.18 23.13
CA VAL A 7 -14.38 42.05 22.55
C VAL A 7 -14.41 40.83 21.63
N LYS A 8 -14.35 41.09 20.32
CA LYS A 8 -14.13 40.03 19.33
C LYS A 8 -12.70 39.50 19.51
N VAL A 9 -12.59 38.29 20.04
CA VAL A 9 -11.33 37.53 19.99
C VAL A 9 -10.96 37.34 18.52
N PRO A 10 -9.73 37.68 18.08
CA PRO A 10 -9.31 37.44 16.72
C PRO A 10 -9.23 35.93 16.49
N ASP A 11 -9.85 35.46 15.40
CA ASP A 11 -9.74 34.07 14.95
C ASP A 11 -8.25 33.72 14.84
N GLU A 12 -7.79 32.83 15.72
CA GLU A 12 -6.42 32.35 15.71
C GLU A 12 -6.12 31.81 14.32
N ASN A 13 -5.02 32.27 13.71
CA ASN A 13 -4.53 31.78 12.43
C ASN A 13 -4.01 30.34 12.60
N THR A 14 -4.94 29.40 12.74
CA THR A 14 -4.73 27.95 12.91
C THR A 14 -3.91 27.39 11.74
N ASN A 15 -4.04 27.99 10.56
CA ASN A 15 -3.31 27.59 9.36
C ASN A 15 -1.78 27.71 9.51
N GLY A 16 -1.29 28.72 10.24
CA GLY A 16 0.14 28.93 10.46
C GLY A 16 0.78 27.90 11.38
N LEU A 17 0.10 27.53 12.47
CA LEU A 17 0.58 26.52 13.41
C LEU A 17 0.51 25.13 12.79
N GLU A 18 -0.58 24.81 12.10
CA GLU A 18 -0.74 23.55 11.37
C GLU A 18 0.37 23.34 10.33
N ASN A 19 0.72 24.38 9.56
CA ASN A 19 1.78 24.27 8.56
C ASN A 19 3.17 24.07 9.19
N LYS A 20 3.42 24.67 10.36
CA LYS A 20 4.69 24.49 11.09
C LYS A 20 4.80 23.08 11.68
N VAL A 21 3.70 22.54 12.21
CA VAL A 21 3.62 21.15 12.68
C VAL A 21 3.78 20.16 11.52
N ARG A 22 3.14 20.42 10.38
CA ARG A 22 3.29 19.62 9.14
C ARG A 22 4.72 19.61 8.62
N ALA A 23 5.38 20.77 8.57
CA ALA A 23 6.78 20.88 8.14
C ALA A 23 7.73 20.11 9.07
N TYR A 24 7.56 20.26 10.40
CA TYR A 24 8.37 19.54 11.37
C TYR A 24 8.19 18.01 11.28
N LEU A 25 6.95 17.55 11.10
CA LEU A 25 6.66 16.13 10.88
C LEU A 25 7.20 15.63 9.54
N SER A 26 7.14 16.44 8.47
CA SER A 26 7.72 16.11 7.16
C SER A 26 9.23 15.94 7.24
N GLU A 27 9.94 16.84 7.93
CA GLU A 27 11.39 16.73 8.14
C GLU A 27 11.78 15.49 8.96
N LYS A 28 10.98 15.14 9.98
CA LYS A 28 11.26 13.99 10.87
C LYS A 28 10.86 12.64 10.27
N THR A 29 9.83 12.59 9.43
CA THR A 29 9.23 11.34 8.94
C THR A 29 9.39 11.12 7.43
N GLY A 30 9.68 12.18 6.68
CA GLY A 30 9.77 12.19 5.21
C GLY A 30 8.44 12.19 4.46
N LEU A 31 7.30 12.47 5.11
CA LEU A 31 5.98 12.56 4.46
C LEU A 31 5.66 13.97 3.95
N ASN A 32 5.35 14.11 2.65
CA ASN A 32 4.77 15.32 2.08
C ASN A 32 3.25 15.17 1.96
N LEU A 33 2.50 15.94 2.75
CA LEU A 33 1.05 16.01 2.69
C LEU A 33 0.67 17.18 1.77
N GLY A 34 0.54 16.89 0.47
CA GLY A 34 -0.03 17.84 -0.49
C GLY A 34 -1.54 17.95 -0.32
N GLU A 35 -2.06 19.17 -0.41
CA GLU A 35 -3.49 19.48 -0.30
C GLU A 35 -4.30 18.80 -1.41
N GLY A 36 -4.99 17.70 -1.08
CA GLY A 36 -6.00 17.07 -1.92
C GLY A 36 -7.39 17.52 -1.48
N LYS A 37 -8.10 18.23 -2.37
CA LYS A 37 -9.52 18.59 -2.19
C LYS A 37 -10.37 17.30 -2.17
N ALA A 38 -11.24 17.23 -1.17
CA ALA A 38 -12.10 16.10 -0.82
C ALA A 38 -12.92 15.55 -2.01
N GLY A 39 -12.80 14.24 -2.22
CA GLY A 39 -13.76 13.40 -2.93
C GLY A 39 -13.88 12.10 -2.13
N ASN A 40 -15.06 11.86 -1.56
CA ASN A 40 -15.37 10.72 -0.71
C ASN A 40 -15.32 9.42 -1.52
N ASP A 41 -14.40 8.52 -1.19
CA ASP A 41 -14.55 7.06 -1.10
C ASP A 41 -13.17 6.41 -0.99
N GLY A 42 -12.92 5.70 0.12
CA GLY A 42 -11.79 4.77 0.23
C GLY A 42 -10.66 5.25 1.14
N ILE A 43 -10.47 4.48 2.20
CA ILE A 43 -9.34 4.46 3.14
C ILE A 43 -8.01 4.89 2.47
N GLU A 44 -7.52 6.07 2.80
CA GLU A 44 -6.11 6.44 2.62
C GLU A 44 -5.42 6.44 3.99
N LEU A 45 -5.00 5.25 4.43
CA LEU A 45 -3.91 5.13 5.40
C LEU A 45 -2.66 4.65 4.67
N SER A 46 -1.95 5.59 4.04
CA SER A 46 -0.54 5.44 3.71
C SER A 46 0.33 5.68 4.95
N THR A 47 0.01 5.00 6.06
CA THR A 47 0.87 4.94 7.23
C THR A 47 1.94 3.89 6.98
N LYS A 48 3.12 4.37 6.59
CA LYS A 48 4.40 3.65 6.59
C LYS A 48 4.65 3.09 7.99
N GLY A 49 4.09 1.91 8.29
CA GLY A 49 4.17 1.30 9.63
C GLY A 49 3.33 0.05 9.85
N THR A 50 2.22 -0.13 9.13
CA THR A 50 1.41 -1.36 9.15
C THR A 50 1.26 -1.84 7.71
N GLY A 51 2.34 -2.43 7.18
CA GLY A 51 2.38 -2.94 5.81
C GLY A 51 1.28 -3.97 5.56
N LYS A 52 0.65 -3.88 4.38
CA LYS A 52 -0.35 -4.83 3.91
C LYS A 52 0.19 -6.25 4.09
N THR A 53 -0.62 -7.17 4.61
CA THR A 53 -0.20 -8.57 4.75
C THR A 53 -0.63 -9.40 3.54
N VAL A 54 -0.06 -10.61 3.41
CA VAL A 54 -0.53 -11.57 2.42
C VAL A 54 -1.99 -11.95 2.67
N ASP A 55 -2.42 -12.04 3.93
CA ASP A 55 -3.80 -12.38 4.27
C ASP A 55 -4.77 -11.25 3.90
N ASP A 56 -4.34 -9.99 3.97
CA ASP A 56 -5.17 -8.87 3.51
C ASP A 56 -5.39 -8.90 2.00
N LEU A 57 -4.38 -9.35 1.22
CA LEU A 57 -4.56 -9.61 -0.21
C LEU A 57 -5.54 -10.75 -0.46
N ILE A 58 -5.47 -11.83 0.33
CA ILE A 58 -6.38 -12.98 0.19
C ILE A 58 -7.83 -12.58 0.47
N LYS A 59 -8.08 -11.77 1.51
CA LYS A 59 -9.43 -11.35 1.91
C LYS A 59 -10.18 -10.62 0.80
N VAL A 60 -9.48 -9.84 -0.02
CA VAL A 60 -10.08 -9.05 -1.12
C VAL A 60 -10.03 -9.77 -2.46
N ALA A 61 -9.26 -10.84 -2.58
CA ALA A 61 -9.11 -11.57 -3.83
C ALA A 61 -10.22 -12.60 -4.06
N LYS A 62 -10.55 -12.82 -5.32
CA LYS A 62 -11.45 -13.91 -5.72
C LYS A 62 -10.66 -15.21 -5.80
N PRO A 63 -11.20 -16.36 -5.38
CA PRO A 63 -10.57 -17.65 -5.62
C PRO A 63 -10.33 -17.86 -7.13
N GLY A 64 -9.11 -18.24 -7.49
CA GLY A 64 -8.75 -18.57 -8.86
C GLY A 64 -8.96 -20.05 -9.19
N ARG A 65 -8.52 -20.47 -10.38
CA ARG A 65 -8.62 -21.86 -10.81
C ARG A 65 -7.83 -22.79 -9.88
N ALA A 66 -8.47 -23.88 -9.45
CA ALA A 66 -7.80 -24.95 -8.72
C ALA A 66 -6.60 -25.51 -9.52
N THR A 67 -5.51 -25.82 -8.82
CA THR A 67 -4.33 -26.44 -9.44
C THR A 67 -4.19 -27.88 -9.02
N LYS A 68 -3.49 -28.68 -9.83
CA LYS A 68 -3.17 -30.06 -9.48
C LYS A 68 -2.11 -30.15 -8.36
N GLY A 69 -1.42 -29.05 -8.04
CA GLY A 69 -0.30 -29.03 -7.10
C GLY A 69 -0.60 -28.19 -5.86
N ARG A 70 0.46 -27.89 -5.09
CA ARG A 70 0.39 -27.10 -3.83
C ARG A 70 0.28 -25.59 -4.05
N THR A 71 -0.12 -25.18 -5.25
CA THR A 71 -0.31 -23.76 -5.60
C THR A 71 -1.78 -23.41 -5.44
N ILE A 72 -2.06 -22.40 -4.61
CA ILE A 72 -3.38 -21.77 -4.52
C ILE A 72 -3.35 -20.54 -5.41
N GLN A 73 -4.40 -20.35 -6.20
CA GLN A 73 -4.54 -19.23 -7.12
C GLN A 73 -5.62 -18.29 -6.63
N TYR A 74 -5.37 -17.00 -6.79
CA TYR A 74 -6.31 -15.93 -6.55
C TYR A 74 -6.32 -14.97 -7.74
N GLU A 75 -7.44 -14.30 -7.93
CA GLU A 75 -7.67 -13.30 -8.97
C GLU A 75 -7.93 -11.96 -8.29
N LEU A 76 -7.12 -10.96 -8.66
CA LEU A 76 -7.25 -9.56 -8.31
C LEU A 76 -7.47 -8.77 -9.59
N SER A 77 -8.06 -7.58 -9.49
CA SER A 77 -8.20 -6.68 -10.63
C SER A 77 -6.93 -5.85 -10.84
N GLY A 78 -6.71 -5.40 -12.07
CA GLY A 78 -5.64 -4.48 -12.43
C GLY A 78 -4.63 -5.13 -13.37
N GLY A 79 -3.39 -4.67 -13.31
CA GLY A 79 -2.30 -5.21 -14.10
C GLY A 79 -0.98 -5.18 -13.34
N PHE A 80 0.11 -4.99 -14.08
CA PHE A 80 1.45 -5.06 -13.50
C PHE A 80 1.70 -3.93 -12.49
N SER A 81 1.07 -2.76 -12.68
CA SER A 81 1.24 -1.64 -11.75
C SER A 81 0.64 -1.96 -10.38
N GLU A 82 -0.56 -2.53 -10.35
CA GLU A 82 -1.23 -2.96 -9.11
C GLU A 82 -0.42 -4.08 -8.44
N ALA A 83 0.05 -5.05 -9.21
CA ALA A 83 0.91 -6.11 -8.70
C ALA A 83 2.22 -5.57 -8.07
N MET A 84 2.79 -4.50 -8.65
CA MET A 84 3.98 -3.83 -8.14
C MET A 84 3.68 -3.05 -6.85
N ASN A 85 2.55 -2.35 -6.80
CA ASN A 85 2.10 -1.63 -5.60
C ASN A 85 1.88 -2.59 -4.44
N ASP A 86 1.24 -3.74 -4.69
CA ASP A 86 1.06 -4.78 -3.69
C ASP A 86 2.40 -5.41 -3.28
N PHE A 87 3.32 -5.66 -4.21
CA PHE A 87 4.68 -6.10 -3.90
C PHE A 87 5.39 -5.15 -2.92
N HIS A 88 5.36 -3.84 -3.18
CA HIS A 88 6.00 -2.86 -2.30
C HIS A 88 5.26 -2.68 -0.96
N SER A 89 3.93 -2.80 -0.97
CA SER A 89 3.09 -2.70 0.23
C SER A 89 3.33 -3.85 1.23
N LEU A 90 3.74 -5.02 0.73
CA LEU A 90 4.19 -6.15 1.56
C LEU A 90 5.55 -5.89 2.25
N GLY A 91 6.24 -4.81 1.89
CA GLY A 91 7.52 -4.39 2.48
C GLY A 91 8.66 -5.43 2.43
N PRO A 92 8.90 -6.13 1.31
CA PRO A 92 9.97 -7.11 1.24
C PRO A 92 11.37 -6.47 1.19
N LYS A 93 12.36 -7.19 1.70
CA LYS A 93 13.78 -6.91 1.40
C LYS A 93 14.05 -7.35 -0.04
N ILE A 94 14.23 -6.40 -0.95
CA ILE A 94 14.46 -6.67 -2.37
C ILE A 94 15.82 -7.35 -2.56
N THR A 95 15.83 -8.49 -3.27
CA THR A 95 17.02 -9.27 -3.60
C THR A 95 17.32 -9.29 -5.09
N LYS A 96 16.31 -9.03 -5.94
CA LYS A 96 16.47 -8.87 -7.38
C LYS A 96 15.51 -7.82 -7.90
N ASP A 97 16.03 -6.95 -8.76
CA ASP A 97 15.27 -5.90 -9.41
C ASP A 97 15.60 -5.87 -10.91
N THR A 98 14.62 -6.22 -11.74
CA THR A 98 14.67 -6.01 -13.19
C THR A 98 13.34 -5.43 -13.66
N PRO A 99 13.27 -4.87 -14.90
CA PRO A 99 12.03 -4.28 -15.42
C PRO A 99 10.82 -5.23 -15.44
N ASP A 100 11.04 -6.52 -15.64
CA ASP A 100 9.97 -7.52 -15.79
C ASP A 100 9.77 -8.42 -14.55
N LEU A 101 10.68 -8.35 -13.58
CA LEU A 101 10.73 -9.25 -12.42
C LEU A 101 11.34 -8.53 -11.22
N LYS A 102 10.63 -8.51 -10.09
CA LYS A 102 11.24 -8.23 -8.80
C LYS A 102 11.07 -9.40 -7.84
N VAL A 103 12.08 -9.61 -7.01
CA VAL A 103 12.11 -10.65 -5.98
C VAL A 103 12.51 -10.01 -4.67
N GLY A 104 11.87 -10.41 -3.59
CA GLY A 104 12.29 -10.04 -2.26
C GLY A 104 11.88 -11.06 -1.20
N ILE A 105 12.35 -10.83 0.02
CA ILE A 105 12.09 -11.67 1.18
C ILE A 105 11.22 -10.91 2.16
N LEU A 106 10.10 -11.51 2.56
CA LEU A 106 9.20 -10.98 3.58
C LEU A 106 9.80 -11.16 4.99
N LYS A 107 9.25 -10.43 5.97
CA LYS A 107 9.72 -10.49 7.37
C LYS A 107 9.66 -11.90 7.98
N ASP A 108 8.73 -12.73 7.51
CA ASP A 108 8.56 -14.12 7.95
C ASP A 108 9.44 -15.13 7.18
N GLY A 109 10.33 -14.65 6.28
CA GLY A 109 11.26 -15.47 5.51
C GLY A 109 10.71 -16.01 4.19
N ARG A 110 9.41 -15.80 3.88
CA ARG A 110 8.85 -16.21 2.59
C ARG A 110 9.41 -15.35 1.45
N THR A 111 9.56 -15.96 0.27
CA THR A 111 9.94 -15.23 -0.94
C THR A 111 8.69 -14.65 -1.60
N VAL A 112 8.73 -13.38 -1.95
CA VAL A 112 7.72 -12.74 -2.79
C VAL A 112 8.30 -12.37 -4.14
N ILE A 113 7.54 -12.62 -5.20
CA ILE A 113 7.95 -12.41 -6.58
C ILE A 113 6.84 -11.70 -7.33
N VAL A 114 7.15 -10.57 -7.95
CA VAL A 114 6.26 -9.92 -8.93
C VAL A 114 6.82 -10.11 -10.32
N ARG A 115 5.96 -10.50 -11.28
CA ARG A 115 6.31 -10.72 -12.69
C ARG A 115 5.34 -9.99 -13.59
N LYS A 116 5.88 -9.35 -14.64
CA LYS A 116 5.09 -8.69 -15.68
C LYS A 116 4.27 -9.66 -16.51
N ARG A 117 4.77 -10.88 -16.71
CA ARG A 117 4.11 -11.92 -17.52
C ARG A 117 4.33 -13.31 -16.95
N SER A 118 3.25 -14.10 -16.88
CA SER A 118 3.28 -15.55 -16.64
C SER A 118 2.93 -16.34 -17.91
N SER A 119 2.88 -17.67 -17.83
CA SER A 119 2.55 -18.54 -18.97
C SER A 119 1.15 -18.28 -19.55
N ASP A 120 0.24 -17.74 -18.75
CA ASP A 120 -1.10 -17.33 -19.19
C ASP A 120 -1.16 -15.87 -19.66
N GLY A 121 -0.01 -15.20 -19.78
CA GLY A 121 0.10 -13.84 -20.29
C GLY A 121 -0.11 -12.73 -19.26
N ARG A 122 -0.63 -13.04 -18.07
CA ARG A 122 -1.01 -12.04 -17.07
C ARG A 122 0.11 -11.69 -16.08
N PRO A 123 0.12 -10.47 -15.51
CA PRO A 123 0.96 -10.11 -14.38
C PRO A 123 0.62 -10.93 -13.13
N THR A 124 1.63 -11.21 -12.31
CA THR A 124 1.44 -12.04 -11.11
C THR A 124 2.25 -11.55 -9.93
N LEU A 125 1.68 -11.69 -8.74
CA LEU A 125 2.39 -11.67 -7.46
C LEU A 125 2.36 -13.08 -6.86
N GLU A 126 3.51 -13.67 -6.58
CA GLU A 126 3.65 -15.03 -6.06
C GLU A 126 4.37 -15.01 -4.71
N ILE A 127 3.77 -15.65 -3.69
CA ILE A 127 4.37 -15.92 -2.39
C ILE A 127 4.81 -17.37 -2.35
N GLN A 128 6.08 -17.62 -2.07
CA GLN A 128 6.66 -18.95 -1.98
C GLN A 128 7.03 -19.28 -0.54
N ASP A 129 6.54 -20.45 -0.09
CA ASP A 129 6.86 -21.07 1.19
C ASP A 129 7.30 -22.51 0.91
N GLY A 130 8.60 -22.67 0.61
CA GLY A 130 9.18 -23.91 0.12
C GLY A 130 8.47 -24.43 -1.14
N LYS A 131 7.75 -25.55 -1.00
CA LYS A 131 6.99 -26.17 -2.11
C LYS A 131 5.56 -25.62 -2.25
N LYS A 132 5.05 -24.86 -1.28
CA LYS A 132 3.73 -24.22 -1.32
C LYS A 132 3.84 -22.86 -1.98
N ARG A 133 2.80 -22.50 -2.75
CA ARG A 133 2.76 -21.22 -3.45
C ARG A 133 1.37 -20.61 -3.36
N ILE A 134 1.32 -19.30 -3.12
CA ILE A 134 0.12 -18.49 -3.32
C ILE A 134 0.39 -17.61 -4.53
N LYS A 135 -0.48 -17.66 -5.54
CA LYS A 135 -0.34 -16.89 -6.77
C LYS A 135 -1.54 -16.00 -6.97
N PHE A 136 -1.33 -14.70 -6.85
CA PHE A 136 -2.28 -13.69 -7.27
C PHE A 136 -2.02 -13.37 -8.74
N ARG A 137 -3.09 -13.39 -9.53
CA ARG A 137 -3.10 -12.89 -10.89
C ARG A 137 -3.90 -11.61 -10.96
N TYR A 138 -3.39 -10.68 -11.75
CA TYR A 138 -3.99 -9.38 -12.01
C TYR A 138 -4.49 -9.40 -13.45
#